data_AF-A0A2H6ICQ7-F1
#
_entry.id   AF-A0A2H6ICQ7-F1
#
_cell.length_a   1.000
_cell.length_b   1.000
_cell.length_c   1.000
_cell.angle_alpha   90.00
_cell.angle_beta   90.00
_cell.angle_gamma   90.00
#
_symmetry.space_group_name_H-M   'P 1'
#
loop_
_entity.id
_entity.type
_entity.pdbx_description
1 polymer ?
#
loop_
_entity_poly.entity_id
_entity_poly.type
_entity_poly.pdbx_seq_one_letter_code
_entity_poly.pdbx_strand_id
1 'polypeptide(L)'
;MSEKVVLRFQDGSTIKGSLRDFSEIAKEFSIEEHPSGNISTVRIDLLKAIFFVRSFEGNPSYREIKRYGISSEKGRKVYVRFKDKESLLGYLEGELPWQKGYFLSKSDKDKTGFFLIPVDEGCNNIKIFVVGTAIDDITLM
;
A
#
# COMPACT_ATOMS: atom_id res chain seq x y z
N MET A 1 -18.72 -8.15 -2.02
CA MET A 1 -18.61 -6.70 -1.80
C MET A 1 -17.32 -6.24 -2.44
N SER A 2 -17.34 -5.14 -3.18
CA SER A 2 -16.12 -4.56 -3.73
C SER A 2 -15.31 -3.88 -2.62
N GLU A 3 -13.99 -4.08 -2.60
CA GLU A 3 -13.12 -3.40 -1.64
C GLU A 3 -13.07 -1.89 -1.96
N LYS A 4 -13.15 -1.05 -0.92
CA LYS A 4 -12.96 0.40 -1.07
C LYS A 4 -11.47 0.70 -1.05
N VAL A 5 -11.00 1.43 -2.05
CA VAL A 5 -9.59 1.79 -2.17
C VAL A 5 -9.38 3.28 -2.37
N VAL A 6 -8.25 3.76 -1.88
CA VAL A 6 -7.70 5.08 -2.21
C VAL A 6 -6.36 4.86 -2.90
N LEU A 7 -6.26 5.22 -4.17
CA LEU A 7 -5.02 5.28 -4.92
C LEU A 7 -4.30 6.57 -4.54
N ARG A 8 -3.04 6.48 -4.14
CA ARG A 8 -2.15 7.64 -3.95
C ARG A 8 -1.10 7.63 -5.04
N PHE A 9 -1.06 8.69 -5.83
CA PHE A 9 -0.07 8.86 -6.88
C PHE A 9 1.22 9.44 -6.32
N GLN A 10 2.34 9.23 -7.03
CA GLN A 10 3.63 9.81 -6.65
C GLN A 10 3.66 11.34 -6.77
N ASP A 11 2.75 11.94 -7.56
CA ASP A 11 2.58 13.40 -7.65
C ASP A 11 1.74 13.99 -6.50
N GLY A 12 1.27 13.16 -5.57
CA GLY A 12 0.43 13.57 -4.44
C GLY A 12 -1.07 13.63 -4.76
N SER A 13 -1.50 13.36 -5.98
CA SER A 13 -2.93 13.23 -6.31
C SER A 13 -3.52 11.92 -5.78
N THR A 14 -4.86 11.85 -5.69
CA THR A 14 -5.57 10.66 -5.20
C THR A 14 -6.84 10.37 -5.97
N ILE A 15 -7.13 9.10 -6.17
CA ILE A 15 -8.41 8.60 -6.70
C ILE A 15 -9.03 7.65 -5.68
N LYS A 16 -10.33 7.78 -5.42
CA LYS A 16 -11.09 6.87 -4.56
C LYS A 16 -11.97 5.99 -5.43
N GLY A 17 -12.18 4.73 -5.05
CA GLY A 17 -13.02 3.85 -5.85
C GLY A 17 -12.87 2.38 -5.48
N SER A 18 -13.07 1.53 -6.47
CA SER A 18 -12.95 0.09 -6.36
C SER A 18 -12.13 -0.48 -7.50
N LEU A 19 -11.18 -1.35 -7.18
CA LEU A 19 -10.31 -1.99 -8.17
C LEU A 19 -11.07 -3.01 -9.02
N ARG A 20 -10.73 -3.06 -10.30
CA ARG A 20 -11.11 -4.10 -11.25
C ARG A 20 -9.84 -4.70 -11.88
N ASP A 21 -9.76 -6.02 -11.89
CA ASP A 21 -8.68 -6.80 -12.52
C ASP A 21 -7.28 -6.51 -11.96
N PHE A 22 -7.18 -6.09 -10.69
CA PHE A 22 -5.91 -5.84 -10.01
C PHE A 22 -5.21 -7.15 -9.60
N SER A 23 -3.88 -7.20 -9.78
CA SER A 23 -3.01 -8.21 -9.21
C SER A 23 -1.63 -7.62 -8.88
N GLU A 24 -0.85 -8.29 -8.03
CA GLU A 24 0.48 -7.80 -7.59
C GLU A 24 1.52 -7.70 -8.72
N ILE A 25 1.27 -8.37 -9.85
CA ILE A 25 2.12 -8.38 -11.04
C ILE A 25 1.58 -7.49 -12.18
N ALA A 26 0.36 -6.97 -12.04
CA ALA A 26 -0.25 -6.14 -13.07
C ALA A 26 0.50 -4.82 -13.21
N LYS A 27 0.79 -4.41 -14.45
CA LYS A 27 1.37 -3.08 -14.75
C LYS A 27 0.31 -2.00 -14.85
N GLU A 28 -0.91 -2.40 -15.21
CA GLU A 28 -2.09 -1.56 -15.36
C GLU A 28 -3.30 -2.30 -14.83
N PHE A 29 -4.25 -1.56 -14.27
CA PHE A 29 -5.52 -2.09 -13.79
C PHE A 29 -6.61 -1.04 -13.95
N SER A 30 -7.87 -1.44 -13.82
CA SER A 30 -8.99 -0.52 -13.91
C SER A 30 -9.49 -0.13 -12.52
N ILE A 31 -9.93 1.10 -12.34
CA ILE A 31 -10.63 1.55 -11.14
C ILE A 31 -12.00 2.11 -11.54
N GLU A 32 -13.03 1.68 -10.81
CA GLU A 32 -14.33 2.33 -10.83
C GLU A 32 -14.32 3.44 -9.77
N GLU A 33 -14.30 4.68 -10.23
CA GLU A 33 -14.13 5.87 -9.41
C GLU A 33 -15.37 6.18 -8.57
N HIS A 34 -15.16 6.63 -7.34
CA HIS A 34 -16.22 7.10 -6.45
C HIS A 34 -16.14 8.63 -6.29
N PRO A 35 -17.26 9.37 -6.42
CA PRO A 35 -18.64 8.89 -6.56
C PRO A 35 -19.14 8.79 -8.01
N SER A 36 -18.31 9.10 -9.02
CA SER A 36 -18.75 9.26 -10.42
C SER A 36 -19.19 7.95 -11.08
N GLY A 37 -18.65 6.80 -10.67
CA GLY A 37 -18.83 5.51 -11.33
C GLY A 37 -18.02 5.37 -12.63
N ASN A 38 -17.18 6.35 -12.97
CA ASN A 38 -16.36 6.29 -14.17
C ASN A 38 -15.30 5.20 -14.05
N ILE A 39 -15.00 4.52 -15.16
CA ILE A 39 -13.92 3.54 -15.22
C ILE A 39 -12.70 4.21 -15.83
N SER A 40 -11.58 4.22 -15.09
CA SER A 40 -10.30 4.71 -15.58
C SER A 40 -9.22 3.62 -15.47
N THR A 41 -8.32 3.59 -16.45
CA THR A 41 -7.15 2.71 -16.43
C THR A 41 -6.00 3.42 -15.74
N VAL A 42 -5.38 2.78 -14.77
CA VAL A 42 -4.28 3.33 -13.98
C VAL A 42 -3.04 2.46 -14.14
N ARG A 43 -1.91 3.11 -14.44
CA ARG A 43 -0.60 2.46 -14.41
C ARG A 43 -0.07 2.39 -12.99
N ILE A 44 0.39 1.21 -12.59
CA ILE A 44 0.84 0.96 -11.23
C ILE A 44 2.11 1.74 -10.88
N ASP A 45 2.98 1.99 -11.86
CA ASP A 45 4.26 2.66 -11.67
C ASP A 45 4.12 4.16 -11.37
N LEU A 46 2.97 4.76 -11.65
CA LEU A 46 2.63 6.14 -11.27
C LEU A 46 2.16 6.24 -9.81
N LEU A 47 1.83 5.11 -9.19
CA LEU A 47 1.31 5.07 -7.84
C LEU A 47 2.44 5.01 -6.82
N LYS A 48 2.15 5.61 -5.67
CA LYS A 48 2.91 5.43 -4.44
C LYS A 48 2.44 4.19 -3.70
N ALA A 49 1.12 4.09 -3.50
CA ALA A 49 0.50 3.00 -2.78
C ALA A 49 -1.01 2.94 -3.07
N ILE A 50 -1.60 1.77 -2.83
CA ILE A 50 -3.04 1.54 -2.83
C ILE A 50 -3.48 1.25 -1.40
N PHE A 51 -4.30 2.12 -0.84
CA PHE A 51 -4.82 1.98 0.52
C PHE A 51 -6.19 1.32 0.47
N PHE A 52 -6.33 0.16 1.09
CA PHE A 52 -7.62 -0.51 1.25
C PHE A 52 -8.25 0.02 2.52
N VAL A 53 -9.39 0.71 2.39
CA VAL A 53 -9.98 1.51 3.47
C VAL A 53 -11.32 0.98 3.92
N ARG A 54 -11.67 1.23 5.19
CA ARG A 54 -13.01 0.91 5.73
C ARG A 54 -14.07 1.85 5.16
N SER A 55 -13.77 3.15 5.10
CA SER A 55 -14.62 4.20 4.52
C SER A 55 -13.81 5.22 3.70
N PHE A 56 -14.47 5.95 2.79
CA PHE A 56 -13.82 7.00 2.00
C PHE A 56 -13.64 8.31 2.77
N GLU A 57 -14.47 8.52 3.78
CA GLU A 57 -14.49 9.68 4.66
C GLU A 57 -13.42 9.57 5.76
N GLY A 58 -13.17 8.34 6.23
CA GLY A 58 -12.30 8.08 7.38
C GLY A 58 -12.80 8.76 8.66
N ASN A 59 -11.89 8.97 9.61
CA ASN A 59 -12.12 9.77 10.81
C ASN A 59 -11.00 10.81 10.95
N PRO A 60 -11.24 12.08 10.59
CA PRO A 60 -10.24 13.14 10.67
C PRO A 60 -9.71 13.40 12.09
N SER A 61 -10.48 13.05 13.12
CA SER A 61 -10.09 13.22 14.52
C SER A 61 -9.25 12.04 15.05
N TYR A 62 -9.13 10.97 14.27
CA TYR A 62 -8.37 9.78 14.67
C TYR A 62 -6.87 10.06 14.57
N ARG A 63 -6.14 9.80 15.66
CA ARG A 63 -4.68 9.93 15.71
C ARG A 63 -4.06 8.54 15.60
N GLU A 64 -3.56 8.23 14.41
CA GLU A 64 -2.94 6.94 14.14
C GLU A 64 -1.72 6.68 15.03
N ILE A 65 -1.65 5.46 15.56
CA ILE A 65 -0.52 4.98 16.34
C ILE A 65 0.62 4.63 15.39
N LYS A 66 1.72 5.39 15.44
CA LYS A 66 2.91 5.17 14.60
C LYS A 66 4.04 4.44 15.33
N ARG A 67 3.71 3.38 16.06
CA ARG A 67 4.69 2.55 16.79
C ARG A 67 4.23 1.11 16.81
N TYR A 68 5.20 0.19 16.79
CA TYR A 68 4.90 -1.22 17.01
C TYR A 68 4.39 -1.45 18.42
N GLY A 69 3.32 -2.23 18.56
CA GLY A 69 2.83 -2.69 19.85
C GLY A 69 3.77 -3.73 20.49
N ILE A 70 3.50 -4.03 21.76
CA ILE A 70 4.24 -5.02 22.57
C ILE A 70 3.78 -6.46 22.25
N SER A 71 2.61 -6.63 21.61
CA SER A 71 2.02 -7.97 21.36
C SER A 71 2.62 -8.71 20.15
N SER A 72 2.51 -10.02 20.25
CA SER A 72 3.11 -11.11 19.46
C SER A 72 2.75 -11.14 17.96
N GLU A 73 3.77 -11.44 17.16
CA GLU A 73 3.71 -12.21 15.90
C GLU A 73 2.72 -11.79 14.81
N LYS A 74 2.56 -10.49 14.51
CA LYS A 74 1.82 -10.04 13.31
C LYS A 74 2.59 -10.17 11.99
N GLY A 75 3.69 -10.91 11.96
CA GLY A 75 4.60 -11.03 10.82
C GLY A 75 5.85 -10.15 10.95
N ARG A 76 6.62 -10.04 9.86
CA ARG A 76 7.88 -9.29 9.83
C ARG A 76 7.61 -7.78 9.89
N LYS A 77 8.27 -7.08 10.80
CA LYS A 77 8.15 -5.62 10.94
C LYS A 77 8.89 -4.94 9.79
N VAL A 78 8.24 -3.98 9.14
CA VAL A 78 8.78 -3.26 8.00
C VAL A 78 8.60 -1.76 8.18
N TYR A 79 9.70 -1.04 8.06
CA TYR A 79 9.67 0.40 7.79
C TYR A 79 9.93 0.64 6.31
N VAL A 80 9.06 1.43 5.69
CA VAL A 80 9.20 1.89 4.31
C VAL A 80 9.35 3.40 4.32
N ARG A 81 10.40 3.92 3.68
CA ARG A 81 10.51 5.34 3.33
C ARG A 81 10.22 5.49 1.85
N PHE A 82 9.34 6.42 1.52
CA PHE A 82 9.00 6.76 0.14
C PHE A 82 9.88 7.87 -0.40
N LYS A 83 9.94 8.00 -1.73
CA LYS A 83 10.70 9.07 -2.41
C LYS A 83 10.24 10.48 -2.05
N ASP A 84 8.98 10.65 -1.69
CA ASP A 84 8.41 11.90 -1.18
C ASP A 84 8.70 12.16 0.31
N LYS A 85 9.57 11.36 0.93
CA LYS A 85 10.03 11.45 2.31
C LYS A 85 8.99 11.10 3.38
N GLU A 86 7.77 10.74 3.00
CA GLU A 86 6.85 10.12 3.95
C GLU A 86 7.31 8.69 4.29
N SER A 87 6.84 8.17 5.41
CA SER A 87 7.18 6.83 5.89
C SER A 87 5.97 6.05 6.35
N LEU A 88 6.02 4.73 6.18
CA LEU A 88 5.01 3.79 6.63
C LEU A 88 5.63 2.73 7.53
N LEU A 89 4.96 2.46 8.64
CA LEU A 89 5.25 1.34 9.53
C LEU A 89 4.15 0.31 9.39
N GLY A 90 4.53 -0.94 9.23
CA GLY A 90 3.57 -2.03 9.10
C GLY A 90 4.20 -3.39 9.28
N TYR A 91 3.36 -4.40 9.15
CA TYR A 91 3.76 -5.80 9.11
C TYR A 91 3.62 -6.31 7.69
N LEU A 92 4.62 -7.05 7.21
CA LEU A 92 4.56 -7.68 5.90
C LEU A 92 3.47 -8.76 5.89
N GLU A 93 2.57 -8.70 4.91
CA GLU A 93 1.60 -9.75 4.66
C GLU A 93 2.23 -10.82 3.75
N GLY A 94 2.49 -12.01 4.30
CA GLY A 94 3.06 -13.14 3.55
C GLY A 94 4.59 -13.23 3.57
N GLU A 95 5.15 -13.86 2.55
CA GLU A 95 6.61 -14.06 2.41
C GLU A 95 7.33 -12.78 1.96
N LEU A 96 8.64 -12.71 2.26
CA LEU A 96 9.49 -11.63 1.75
C LEU A 96 9.45 -11.62 0.20
N PRO A 97 9.15 -10.49 -0.44
CA PRO A 97 9.19 -10.38 -1.89
C PRO A 97 10.63 -10.32 -2.46
N TRP A 98 11.66 -10.39 -1.62
CA TRP A 98 13.07 -10.31 -2.01
C TRP A 98 13.94 -11.31 -1.21
N GLN A 99 14.98 -11.88 -1.85
CA GLN A 99 15.86 -12.88 -1.22
C GLN A 99 17.14 -12.30 -0.61
N LYS A 100 17.79 -11.34 -1.27
CA LYS A 100 19.12 -10.81 -0.87
C LYS A 100 19.10 -9.36 -0.38
N GLY A 101 17.91 -8.77 -0.30
CA GLY A 101 17.67 -7.36 0.00
C GLY A 101 16.82 -6.72 -1.09
N TYR A 102 15.94 -5.77 -0.73
CA TYR A 102 14.95 -5.23 -1.65
C TYR A 102 15.56 -4.61 -2.91
N PHE A 103 16.62 -3.80 -2.74
CA PHE A 103 17.31 -3.14 -3.86
C PHE A 103 18.39 -4.01 -4.53
N LEU A 104 18.78 -5.12 -3.90
CA LEU A 104 19.80 -6.04 -4.40
C LEU A 104 19.19 -7.25 -5.14
N SER A 105 17.93 -7.56 -4.83
CA SER A 105 17.15 -8.55 -5.56
C SER A 105 16.48 -7.80 -6.70
N LYS A 106 16.88 -8.05 -7.96
CA LYS A 106 15.95 -7.75 -9.07
C LYS A 106 14.68 -8.54 -8.72
N SER A 107 13.57 -7.85 -8.42
CA SER A 107 12.28 -8.44 -7.98
C SER A 107 12.16 -9.90 -8.44
N ASP A 108 12.36 -10.85 -7.52
CA ASP A 108 12.51 -12.28 -7.86
C ASP A 108 11.24 -12.88 -8.53
N LYS A 109 10.17 -12.09 -8.71
CA LYS A 109 8.83 -12.56 -9.11
C LYS A 109 8.04 -11.62 -10.04
N ASP A 110 8.65 -10.67 -10.75
CA ASP A 110 7.93 -9.64 -11.57
C ASP A 110 6.88 -8.82 -10.80
N LYS A 111 6.85 -8.92 -9.47
CA LYS A 111 5.93 -8.19 -8.61
C LYS A 111 6.24 -6.70 -8.65
N THR A 112 5.18 -5.91 -8.76
CA THR A 112 5.22 -4.44 -8.82
C THR A 112 5.22 -3.80 -7.43
N GLY A 113 4.96 -4.59 -6.38
CA GLY A 113 4.83 -4.14 -5.00
C GLY A 113 4.55 -5.28 -4.03
N PHE A 114 4.12 -4.95 -2.82
CA PHE A 114 3.77 -5.91 -1.77
C PHE A 114 2.77 -5.32 -0.77
N PHE A 115 2.10 -6.19 -0.02
CA PHE A 115 1.13 -5.79 1.00
C PHE A 115 1.76 -5.57 2.38
N LEU A 116 1.32 -4.50 3.04
CA LEU A 116 1.59 -4.19 4.43
C LEU A 116 0.26 -4.05 5.20
N ILE A 117 0.24 -4.61 6.41
CA ILE A 117 -0.80 -4.34 7.40
C ILE A 117 -0.32 -3.19 8.29
N PRO A 118 -1.07 -2.08 8.41
CA PRO A 118 -0.68 -0.96 9.26
C PRO A 118 -0.59 -1.40 10.72
N VAL A 119 0.33 -0.78 11.47
CA VAL A 119 0.53 -1.09 12.90
C VAL A 119 -0.69 -0.78 13.77
N ASP A 120 -1.54 0.12 13.32
CA ASP A 120 -2.74 0.57 14.02
C ASP A 120 -3.99 -0.08 13.41
N GLU A 121 -4.56 -1.06 14.08
CA GLU A 121 -5.78 -1.75 13.62
C GLU A 121 -7.03 -0.87 13.66
N GLY A 122 -7.02 0.18 14.49
CA GLY A 122 -8.10 1.14 14.63
C GLY A 122 -8.12 2.21 13.54
N CYS A 123 -7.06 2.30 12.72
CA CYS A 123 -7.03 3.25 11.62
C CYS A 123 -8.01 2.85 10.50
N ASN A 124 -8.21 3.79 9.58
CA ASN A 124 -9.11 3.56 8.44
C ASN A 124 -8.52 2.58 7.41
N ASN A 125 -7.20 2.40 7.41
CA ASN A 125 -6.50 1.50 6.50
C ASN A 125 -6.56 0.06 7.02
N ILE A 126 -7.02 -0.85 6.18
CA ILE A 126 -7.11 -2.29 6.47
C ILE A 126 -5.80 -2.96 6.06
N LYS A 127 -5.36 -2.69 4.83
CA LYS A 127 -4.08 -3.12 4.25
C LYS A 127 -3.62 -2.11 3.21
N ILE A 128 -2.34 -2.12 2.89
CA ILE A 128 -1.73 -1.15 1.98
C ILE A 128 -0.86 -1.92 0.99
N PHE A 129 -1.16 -1.82 -0.30
CA PHE A 129 -0.26 -2.29 -1.33
C PHE A 129 0.77 -1.19 -1.62
N VAL A 130 2.02 -1.42 -1.23
CA VAL A 130 3.14 -0.50 -1.43
C VAL A 130 3.72 -0.75 -2.82
N VAL A 131 3.77 0.30 -3.66
CA VAL A 131 4.34 0.18 -5.00
C VAL A 131 5.85 0.35 -4.94
N GLY A 132 6.56 -0.61 -5.53
CA GLY A 132 8.01 -0.69 -5.39
C GLY A 132 8.78 0.46 -6.01
N THR A 133 8.30 1.00 -7.13
CA THR A 133 8.92 2.13 -7.81
C THR A 133 8.90 3.42 -6.99
N ALA A 134 8.04 3.52 -5.97
CA ALA A 134 7.92 4.68 -5.10
C ALA A 134 8.77 4.59 -3.82
N ILE A 135 9.41 3.44 -3.57
CA ILE A 135 10.23 3.20 -2.38
C ILE A 135 11.60 3.86 -2.56
N ASP A 136 12.03 4.60 -1.53
CA ASP A 136 13.37 5.16 -1.38
C ASP A 136 14.25 4.25 -0.52
N ASP A 137 13.68 3.71 0.56
CA ASP A 137 14.39 2.83 1.49
C ASP A 137 13.42 1.87 2.19
N ILE A 138 13.93 0.71 2.59
CA ILE A 138 13.15 -0.30 3.30
C ILE A 138 14.01 -1.02 4.33
N THR A 139 13.48 -1.12 5.54
CA THR A 139 14.17 -1.71 6.69
C THR A 139 13.28 -2.78 7.31
N LEU A 140 13.80 -4.01 7.38
CA LEU A 140 13.24 -5.08 8.20
C LEU A 140 13.77 -4.92 9.63
N MET A 141 12.87 -4.97 10.61
CA MET A 141 13.22 -4.85 12.04
C MET A 141 13.07 -6.17 12.78
#